data_AF-A0A497QB45-F1
#
_entry.id   AF-A0A497QB45-F1
#
_cell.length_a   1.000
_cell.length_b   1.000
_cell.length_c   1.000
_cell.angle_alpha   90.00
_cell.angle_beta   90.00
_cell.angle_gamma   90.00
#
_symmetry.space_group_name_H-M   'P 1'
#
loop_
_entity.id
_entity.type
_entity.pdbx_description
1 polymer ?
#
loop_
_entity_poly.entity_id
_entity_poly.type
_entity_poly.pdbx_seq_one_letter_code
_entity_poly.pdbx_strand_id
1 'polypeptide(L)'
;MSHREGLSDAYDMDPKDVLTQYSVEWVALRKSYEELRKKLREVQEELNELDRQLADGEITEEQHLEKYREKWQQSTELVQVKREVESRLYEIQKQIREANRQLRLQEEEQRQRERIEQEKANAMIEWMSLRQGFELIANRRREINREMDEIEAKRGAGTISDEEYREARVRQIRQLAELRTVESDVKRRLGELLEIIRS
;
A
#
# COMPACT_ATOMS: atom_id res chain seq x y z
N MET A 1 38.16 5.85 19.30
CA MET A 1 37.11 6.85 19.01
C MET A 1 36.61 6.59 17.61
N SER A 2 35.37 6.10 17.54
CA SER A 2 34.67 5.61 16.36
C SER A 2 34.14 6.80 15.54
N HIS A 3 34.54 6.92 14.28
CA HIS A 3 33.88 7.78 13.30
C HIS A 3 33.33 6.89 12.19
N ARG A 4 32.18 6.27 12.49
CA ARG A 4 31.32 5.59 11.54
C ARG A 4 29.86 5.89 11.88
N GLU A 5 29.57 7.16 12.13
CA GLU A 5 28.23 7.70 12.28
C GLU A 5 27.97 8.58 11.06
N GLY A 6 26.98 8.22 10.24
CA GLY A 6 26.65 8.99 9.03
C GLY A 6 25.99 8.17 7.90
N LEU A 7 25.99 6.84 7.99
CA LEU A 7 25.31 5.97 7.01
C LEU A 7 24.12 5.20 7.61
N SER A 8 23.74 5.49 8.86
CA SER A 8 22.71 4.74 9.59
C SER A 8 21.28 5.28 9.40
N ASP A 9 21.08 6.52 8.95
CA ASP A 9 19.75 7.16 8.99
C ASP A 9 18.93 7.05 7.70
N ALA A 10 19.49 6.53 6.61
CA ALA A 10 18.77 6.46 5.34
C ALA A 10 17.69 5.37 5.29
N TYR A 11 17.63 4.48 6.29
CA TYR A 11 16.69 3.35 6.33
C TYR A 11 15.48 3.56 7.27
N ASP A 12 15.48 4.61 8.11
CA ASP A 12 14.38 4.90 9.05
C ASP A 12 13.53 6.12 8.64
N MET A 13 13.80 6.74 7.49
CA MET A 13 13.00 7.87 7.00
C MET A 13 11.76 7.39 6.23
N ASP A 14 10.60 8.01 6.49
CA ASP A 14 9.37 7.80 5.71
C ASP A 14 9.65 8.17 4.24
N PRO A 15 9.34 7.30 3.27
CA PRO A 15 9.46 7.61 1.84
C PRO A 15 8.85 8.96 1.43
N LYS A 16 7.80 9.44 2.11
CA LYS A 16 7.20 10.76 1.88
C LYS A 16 8.11 11.92 2.28
N ASP A 17 8.82 11.78 3.40
CA ASP A 17 9.77 12.80 3.87
C ASP A 17 10.98 12.86 2.92
N VAL A 18 11.45 11.68 2.49
CA VAL A 18 12.50 11.52 1.48
C VAL A 18 12.12 12.22 0.17
N LEU A 19 10.90 11.99 -0.33
CA LEU A 19 10.41 12.65 -1.55
C LEU A 19 10.30 14.17 -1.39
N THR A 20 9.85 14.64 -0.23
CA THR A 20 9.71 16.08 0.05
C THR A 20 11.07 16.76 0.07
N GLN A 21 12.03 16.23 0.83
CA GLN A 21 13.38 16.77 0.93
C GLN A 21 14.09 16.78 -0.43
N TYR A 22 14.04 15.66 -1.15
CA TYR A 22 14.70 15.55 -2.44
C TYR A 22 14.04 16.39 -3.53
N SER A 23 12.73 16.64 -3.46
CA SER A 23 12.06 17.55 -4.40
C SER A 23 12.58 18.99 -4.27
N VAL A 24 12.79 19.46 -3.04
CA VAL A 24 13.34 20.81 -2.79
C VAL A 24 14.79 20.90 -3.24
N GLU A 25 15.62 19.92 -2.87
CA GLU A 25 17.03 19.86 -3.26
C GLU A 25 17.17 19.81 -4.80
N TRP A 26 16.34 19.02 -5.47
CA TRP A 26 16.34 18.92 -6.93
C TRP A 26 16.00 20.24 -7.61
N VAL A 27 14.98 20.96 -7.14
CA VAL A 27 14.61 22.27 -7.70
C VAL A 27 15.74 23.29 -7.53
N ALA A 28 16.38 23.31 -6.35
CA ALA A 28 17.51 24.20 -6.07
C ALA A 28 18.71 23.89 -6.98
N LEU A 29 19.08 22.62 -7.11
CA LEU A 29 20.19 22.18 -7.96
C LEU A 29 19.91 22.43 -9.44
N ARG A 30 18.67 22.24 -9.90
CA ARG A 30 18.29 22.55 -11.27
C ARG A 30 18.43 24.03 -11.57
N LYS A 31 18.03 24.90 -10.65
CA LYS A 31 18.24 26.34 -10.78
C LYS A 31 19.73 26.70 -10.84
N SER A 32 20.53 26.12 -9.95
CA SER A 32 21.99 26.30 -9.95
C SER A 32 22.61 25.85 -11.28
N TYR A 33 22.17 24.71 -11.82
CA TYR A 33 22.59 24.21 -13.12
C TYR A 33 22.27 25.18 -14.27
N GLU A 34 21.06 25.73 -14.28
CA GLU A 34 20.64 26.72 -15.28
C GLU A 34 21.47 28.01 -15.18
N GLU A 35 21.78 28.47 -13.96
CA GLU A 35 22.67 29.60 -13.71
C GLU A 35 24.10 29.34 -14.20
N LEU A 36 24.67 28.15 -13.94
CA LEU A 36 25.99 27.77 -14.43
C LEU A 36 26.05 27.74 -15.96
N ARG A 37 25.00 27.24 -16.61
CA ARG A 37 24.88 27.28 -18.08
C ARG A 37 24.77 28.71 -18.62
N LYS A 38 24.20 29.63 -17.86
CA LYS A 38 24.18 31.04 -18.23
C LYS A 38 25.59 31.64 -18.13
N LYS A 39 26.27 31.46 -17.01
CA LYS A 39 27.66 31.94 -16.81
C LYS A 39 28.63 31.40 -17.86
N LEU A 40 28.52 30.12 -18.21
CA LEU A 40 29.36 29.52 -19.26
C LEU A 40 29.12 30.16 -20.65
N ARG A 41 27.87 30.56 -20.95
CA ARG A 41 27.56 31.30 -22.18
C ARG A 41 28.13 32.71 -22.13
N GLU A 42 28.02 33.40 -21.00
CA GLU A 42 28.61 34.72 -20.80
C GLU A 42 30.13 34.69 -20.99
N VAL A 43 30.83 33.69 -20.40
CA VAL A 43 32.28 33.51 -20.62
C VAL A 43 32.61 33.24 -22.09
N GLN A 44 31.79 32.46 -22.80
CA GLN A 44 31.99 32.23 -24.24
C GLN A 44 31.80 33.53 -25.06
N GLU A 45 30.82 34.35 -24.71
CA GLU A 45 30.60 35.66 -25.36
C GLU A 45 31.78 36.60 -25.10
N GLU A 46 32.30 36.65 -23.86
CA GLU A 46 33.48 37.45 -23.51
C GLU A 46 34.75 36.98 -24.23
N LEU A 47 34.96 35.67 -24.37
CA LEU A 47 36.09 35.13 -25.15
C LEU A 47 36.00 35.54 -26.62
N ASN A 48 34.81 35.45 -27.22
CA ASN A 48 34.58 35.90 -28.59
C ASN A 48 34.77 37.42 -28.77
N GLU A 49 34.48 38.20 -27.73
CA GLU A 49 34.71 39.64 -27.72
C GLU A 49 36.20 39.97 -27.63
N LEU A 50 36.97 39.25 -26.80
CA LEU A 50 38.43 39.39 -26.75
C LEU A 50 39.08 39.08 -28.10
N ASP A 51 38.61 38.05 -28.80
CA ASP A 51 39.10 37.72 -30.14
C ASP A 51 38.82 38.84 -31.15
N ARG A 52 37.66 39.51 -31.04
CA ARG A 52 37.34 40.69 -31.86
C ARG A 52 38.22 41.89 -31.53
N GLN A 53 38.40 42.20 -30.24
CA GLN A 53 39.27 43.30 -29.80
C GLN A 53 40.71 43.12 -30.26
N LEU A 54 41.22 41.87 -30.29
CA LEU A 54 42.54 41.58 -30.85
C LEU A 54 42.57 41.80 -32.36
N ALA A 55 41.53 41.36 -33.09
CA ALA A 55 41.43 41.53 -34.54
C ALA A 55 41.34 43.02 -34.95
N ASP A 56 40.63 43.82 -34.16
CA ASP A 56 40.46 45.26 -34.36
C ASP A 56 41.70 46.05 -33.86
N GLY A 57 42.65 45.39 -33.20
CA GLY A 57 43.88 45.99 -32.69
C GLY A 57 43.69 46.85 -31.44
N GLU A 58 42.54 46.74 -30.77
CA GLU A 58 42.22 47.48 -29.54
C GLU A 58 43.04 47.00 -28.34
N ILE A 59 43.50 45.74 -28.37
CA ILE A 59 44.35 45.12 -27.35
C ILE A 59 45.58 44.49 -27.98
N THR A 60 46.66 44.37 -27.20
CA THR A 60 47.87 43.67 -27.65
C THR A 60 47.74 42.15 -27.47
N GLU A 61 48.58 41.40 -28.16
CA GLU A 61 48.60 39.92 -28.08
C GLU A 61 48.93 39.43 -26.65
N GLU A 62 49.81 40.12 -25.92
CA GLU A 62 50.08 39.80 -24.50
C GLU A 62 48.86 40.04 -23.62
N GLN A 63 48.13 41.15 -23.81
CA GLN A 63 46.91 41.44 -23.07
C GLN A 63 45.78 40.46 -23.38
N HIS A 64 45.67 40.02 -24.64
CA HIS A 64 44.72 38.98 -25.05
C HIS A 64 45.05 37.66 -24.36
N LEU A 65 46.32 37.21 -24.40
CA LEU A 65 46.75 35.97 -23.78
C LEU A 65 46.49 35.93 -22.27
N GLU A 66 46.72 37.02 -21.56
CA GLU A 66 46.47 37.12 -20.12
C GLU A 66 44.97 36.99 -19.80
N LYS A 67 44.13 37.80 -20.43
CA LYS A 67 42.66 37.75 -20.23
C LYS A 67 42.06 36.42 -20.68
N TYR A 68 42.55 35.85 -21.77
CA TYR A 68 42.10 34.56 -22.27
C TYR A 68 42.39 33.44 -21.26
N ARG A 69 43.60 33.44 -20.65
CA ARG A 69 43.94 32.47 -19.60
C ARG A 69 43.04 32.59 -18.38
N GLU A 70 42.74 33.80 -17.92
CA GLU A 70 41.82 34.02 -16.80
C GLU A 70 40.42 33.49 -17.10
N LYS A 71 39.86 33.81 -18.28
CA LYS A 71 38.54 33.33 -18.70
C LYS A 71 38.50 31.82 -18.92
N TRP A 72 39.60 31.23 -19.40
CA TRP A 72 39.73 29.78 -19.52
C TRP A 72 39.72 29.08 -18.15
N GLN A 73 40.42 29.64 -17.16
CA GLN A 73 40.40 29.12 -15.79
C GLN A 73 38.98 29.21 -15.20
N GLN A 74 38.31 30.36 -15.33
CA GLN A 74 36.92 30.55 -14.89
C GLN A 74 35.98 29.53 -15.56
N SER A 75 36.10 29.31 -16.87
CA SER A 75 35.32 28.30 -17.59
C SER A 75 35.56 26.89 -17.06
N THR A 76 36.82 26.54 -16.76
CA THR A 76 37.20 25.23 -16.25
C THR A 76 36.58 24.96 -14.88
N GLU A 77 36.63 25.93 -13.97
CA GLU A 77 35.98 25.84 -12.65
C GLU A 77 34.46 25.69 -12.79
N LEU A 78 33.82 26.50 -13.63
CA LEU A 78 32.39 26.41 -13.90
C LEU A 78 31.97 25.03 -14.45
N VAL A 79 32.78 24.43 -15.33
CA VAL A 79 32.52 23.09 -15.88
C VAL A 79 32.65 22.01 -14.80
N GLN A 80 33.61 22.13 -13.88
CA GLN A 80 33.75 21.18 -12.76
C GLN A 80 32.51 21.22 -11.86
N VAL A 81 32.11 22.41 -11.40
CA VAL A 81 30.91 22.58 -10.57
C VAL A 81 29.66 22.09 -11.30
N LYS A 82 29.54 22.36 -12.61
CA LYS A 82 28.44 21.85 -13.43
C LYS A 82 28.35 20.31 -13.40
N ARG A 83 29.48 19.61 -13.52
CA ARG A 83 29.51 18.13 -13.47
C ARG A 83 29.12 17.58 -12.10
N GLU A 84 29.52 18.26 -11.03
CA GLU A 84 29.11 17.89 -9.66
C GLU A 84 27.59 18.04 -9.48
N VAL A 85 27.03 19.17 -9.93
CA VAL A 85 25.58 19.40 -9.91
C VAL A 85 24.82 18.37 -10.75
N GLU A 86 25.31 18.03 -11.96
CA GLU A 86 24.71 16.96 -12.80
C GLU A 86 24.74 15.60 -12.10
N SER A 87 25.85 15.26 -11.46
CA SER A 87 26.01 13.99 -10.73
C SER A 87 25.03 13.93 -9.56
N ARG A 88 24.90 15.02 -8.79
CA ARG A 88 23.97 15.11 -7.66
C ARG A 88 22.51 15.04 -8.10
N LEU A 89 22.15 15.72 -9.20
CA LEU A 89 20.80 15.64 -9.77
C LEU A 89 20.45 14.20 -10.19
N TYR A 90 21.41 13.47 -10.76
CA TYR A 90 21.22 12.07 -11.13
C TYR A 90 21.00 11.17 -9.90
N GLU A 91 21.79 11.36 -8.84
CA GLU A 91 21.62 10.64 -7.57
C GLU A 91 20.24 10.88 -6.94
N ILE A 92 19.84 12.15 -6.84
CA ILE A 92 18.53 12.52 -6.30
C ILE A 92 17.41 11.89 -7.13
N GLN A 93 17.53 11.90 -8.46
CA GLN A 93 16.55 11.26 -9.32
C GLN A 93 16.45 9.75 -9.07
N LYS A 94 17.58 9.07 -8.85
CA LYS A 94 17.61 7.65 -8.48
C LYS A 94 16.92 7.42 -7.13
N GLN A 95 17.19 8.27 -6.13
CA GLN A 95 16.59 8.17 -4.79
C GLN A 95 15.07 8.41 -4.83
N ILE A 96 14.60 9.41 -5.59
CA ILE A 96 13.17 9.67 -5.79
C ILE A 96 12.47 8.45 -6.42
N ARG A 97 13.10 7.78 -7.39
CA ARG A 97 12.50 6.58 -8.01
C ARG A 97 12.38 5.43 -7.01
N GLU A 98 13.39 5.22 -6.18
CA GLU A 98 13.37 4.17 -5.16
C GLU A 98 12.33 4.47 -4.07
N ALA A 99 12.27 5.70 -3.56
CA ALA A 99 11.27 6.11 -2.58
C ALA A 99 9.83 5.92 -3.12
N ASN A 100 9.58 6.30 -4.38
CA ASN A 100 8.28 6.08 -5.02
C ASN A 100 7.94 4.58 -5.16
N ARG A 101 8.93 3.73 -5.43
CA ARG A 101 8.74 2.28 -5.49
C ARG A 101 8.34 1.72 -4.13
N GLN A 102 9.04 2.13 -3.07
CA GLN A 102 8.74 1.71 -1.70
C GLN A 102 7.35 2.17 -1.26
N LEU A 103 6.98 3.42 -1.54
CA LEU A 103 5.66 3.95 -1.21
C LEU A 103 4.53 3.13 -1.87
N ARG A 104 4.69 2.76 -3.15
CA ARG A 104 3.71 1.91 -3.85
C ARG A 104 3.56 0.53 -3.21
N LEU A 105 4.67 -0.09 -2.82
CA LEU A 105 4.64 -1.39 -2.13
C LEU A 105 3.91 -1.28 -0.79
N GLN A 106 4.16 -0.22 -0.03
CA GLN A 106 3.45 0.04 1.24
C GLN A 106 1.95 0.26 1.02
N GLU A 107 1.55 1.03 0.01
CA GLU A 107 0.13 1.26 -0.33
C GLU A 107 -0.57 -0.02 -0.83
N GLU A 108 0.15 -0.90 -1.53
CA GLU A 108 -0.37 -2.21 -1.94
C GLU A 108 -0.55 -3.14 -0.75
N GLU A 109 0.43 -3.21 0.16
CA GLU A 109 0.32 -3.98 1.39
C GLU A 109 -0.82 -3.49 2.28
N GLN A 110 -0.97 -2.16 2.44
CA GLN A 110 -2.08 -1.58 3.21
C GLN A 110 -3.42 -1.98 2.60
N ARG A 111 -3.59 -1.84 1.28
CA ARG A 111 -4.83 -2.25 0.59
C ARG A 111 -5.10 -3.74 0.72
N GLN A 112 -4.07 -4.59 0.71
CA GLN A 112 -4.24 -6.03 0.94
C GLN A 112 -4.70 -6.31 2.38
N ARG A 113 -4.09 -5.64 3.38
CA ARG A 113 -4.51 -5.78 4.78
C ARG A 113 -5.94 -5.31 5.00
N GLU A 114 -6.32 -4.16 4.44
CA GLU A 114 -7.69 -3.64 4.50
C GLU A 114 -8.70 -4.60 3.88
N ARG A 115 -8.37 -5.22 2.73
CA ARG A 115 -9.23 -6.24 2.10
C ARG A 115 -9.39 -7.47 2.99
N ILE A 116 -8.28 -7.99 3.53
CA ILE A 116 -8.32 -9.14 4.45
C ILE A 116 -9.15 -8.80 5.69
N GLU A 117 -8.97 -7.60 6.26
CA GLU A 117 -9.74 -7.15 7.41
C GLU A 117 -11.24 -7.00 7.10
N GLN A 118 -11.58 -6.47 5.92
CA GLN A 118 -12.95 -6.39 5.44
C GLN A 118 -13.57 -7.77 5.21
N GLU A 119 -12.83 -8.71 4.62
CA GLU A 119 -13.25 -10.10 4.44
C GLU A 119 -13.50 -10.78 5.79
N LYS A 120 -12.61 -10.60 6.78
CA LYS A 120 -12.79 -11.08 8.15
C LYS A 120 -14.01 -10.47 8.83
N ALA A 121 -14.22 -9.17 8.67
CA ALA A 121 -15.37 -8.47 9.25
C ALA A 121 -16.69 -8.99 8.65
N ASN A 122 -16.75 -9.14 7.32
CA ASN A 122 -17.91 -9.70 6.63
C ASN A 122 -18.18 -11.15 7.08
N ALA A 123 -17.13 -11.97 7.16
CA ALA A 123 -17.23 -13.35 7.63
C ALA A 123 -17.71 -13.42 9.09
N MET A 124 -17.26 -12.50 9.95
CA MET A 124 -17.70 -12.40 11.34
C MET A 124 -19.18 -12.02 11.46
N ILE A 125 -19.65 -11.07 10.66
CA ILE A 125 -21.08 -10.68 10.61
C ILE A 125 -21.93 -11.89 10.18
N GLU A 126 -21.53 -12.58 9.11
CA GLU A 126 -22.22 -13.77 8.63
C GLU A 126 -22.22 -14.88 9.71
N TRP A 127 -21.08 -15.10 10.36
CA TRP A 127 -20.95 -16.09 11.42
C TRP A 127 -21.88 -15.80 12.60
N MET A 128 -21.95 -14.53 13.04
CA MET A 128 -22.87 -14.11 14.10
C MET A 128 -24.33 -14.35 13.72
N SER A 129 -24.71 -14.02 12.48
CA SER A 129 -26.07 -14.25 11.98
C SER A 129 -26.42 -15.75 11.94
N LEU A 130 -25.52 -16.59 11.41
CA LEU A 130 -25.72 -18.03 11.35
C LEU A 130 -25.75 -18.69 12.73
N ARG A 131 -24.96 -18.19 13.68
CA ARG A 131 -25.01 -18.65 15.07
C ARG A 131 -26.39 -18.40 15.69
N GLN A 132 -26.98 -17.23 15.45
CA GLN A 132 -28.35 -16.94 15.89
C GLN A 132 -29.36 -17.87 15.21
N GLY A 133 -29.20 -18.15 13.91
CA GLY A 133 -30.00 -19.14 13.19
C GLY A 133 -29.87 -20.55 13.78
N PHE A 134 -28.68 -20.92 14.26
CA PHE A 134 -28.44 -22.21 14.91
C PHE A 134 -29.20 -22.35 16.23
N GLU A 135 -29.33 -21.28 17.00
CA GLU A 135 -30.17 -21.25 18.21
C GLU A 135 -31.66 -21.46 17.88
N LEU A 136 -32.15 -20.91 16.77
CA LEU A 136 -33.51 -21.14 16.28
C LEU A 136 -33.74 -22.61 15.91
N ILE A 137 -32.79 -23.26 15.26
CA ILE A 137 -32.84 -24.71 14.95
C ILE A 137 -32.93 -25.53 16.24
N ALA A 138 -32.13 -25.17 17.26
CA ALA A 138 -32.15 -25.84 18.55
C ALA A 138 -33.47 -25.64 19.30
N ASN A 139 -34.10 -24.47 19.19
CA ASN A 139 -35.44 -24.21 19.71
C ASN A 139 -36.50 -25.03 18.97
N ARG A 140 -36.47 -25.05 17.63
CA ARG A 140 -37.45 -25.81 16.82
C ARG A 140 -37.38 -27.31 17.06
N ARG A 141 -36.17 -27.87 17.26
CA ARG A 141 -36.01 -29.28 17.67
C ARG A 141 -36.67 -29.55 19.02
N ARG A 142 -36.54 -28.65 19.99
CA ARG A 142 -37.20 -28.78 21.31
C ARG A 142 -38.72 -28.71 21.19
N GLU A 143 -39.25 -27.84 20.33
CA GLU A 143 -40.69 -27.76 20.05
C GLU A 143 -41.23 -29.06 19.45
N ILE A 144 -40.60 -29.59 18.39
CA ILE A 144 -41.02 -30.85 17.75
C ILE A 144 -41.01 -32.03 18.74
N ASN A 145 -40.04 -32.07 19.65
CA ASN A 145 -40.00 -33.10 20.68
C ASN A 145 -41.15 -32.94 21.67
N ARG A 146 -41.44 -31.71 22.14
CA ARG A 146 -42.59 -31.44 23.02
C ARG A 146 -43.93 -31.76 22.36
N GLU A 147 -44.12 -31.37 21.10
CA GLU A 147 -45.32 -31.70 20.31
C GLU A 147 -45.52 -33.23 20.28
N MET A 148 -44.44 -34.01 20.19
CA MET A 148 -44.52 -35.46 20.22
C MET A 148 -44.79 -36.02 21.62
N ASP A 149 -44.16 -35.48 22.66
CA ASP A 149 -44.42 -35.89 24.06
C ASP A 149 -45.92 -35.71 24.42
N GLU A 150 -46.54 -34.62 23.94
CA GLU A 150 -47.98 -34.39 24.09
C GLU A 150 -48.83 -35.45 23.35
N ILE A 151 -48.40 -35.87 22.16
CA ILE A 151 -49.07 -36.91 21.37
C ILE A 151 -48.92 -38.28 22.04
N GLU A 152 -47.76 -38.58 22.63
CA GLU A 152 -47.55 -39.80 23.42
C GLU A 152 -48.42 -39.83 24.67
N ALA A 153 -48.56 -38.71 25.37
CA ALA A 153 -49.47 -38.59 26.51
C ALA A 153 -50.93 -38.80 26.10
N LYS A 154 -51.37 -38.21 24.98
CA LYS A 154 -52.72 -38.41 24.43
C LYS A 154 -52.99 -39.87 24.07
N ARG A 155 -52.01 -40.55 23.48
CA ARG A 155 -52.08 -41.99 23.18
C ARG A 155 -52.19 -42.82 24.46
N GLY A 156 -51.37 -42.53 25.47
CA GLY A 156 -51.42 -43.20 26.77
C GLY A 156 -52.76 -43.03 27.48
N ALA A 157 -53.41 -41.89 27.28
CA ALA A 157 -54.76 -41.60 27.75
C ALA A 157 -55.89 -42.19 26.87
N GLY A 158 -55.56 -42.83 25.74
CA GLY A 158 -56.54 -43.40 24.80
C GLY A 158 -57.36 -42.36 24.02
N THR A 159 -56.89 -41.11 23.96
CA THR A 159 -57.64 -39.98 23.37
C THR A 159 -57.38 -39.79 21.87
N ILE A 160 -56.45 -40.54 21.29
CA ILE A 160 -56.15 -40.56 19.85
C ILE A 160 -56.05 -42.00 19.36
N SER A 161 -56.32 -42.21 18.08
CA SER A 161 -56.20 -43.52 17.42
C SER A 161 -54.74 -43.89 17.12
N ASP A 162 -54.48 -45.19 16.95
CA ASP A 162 -53.16 -45.66 16.51
C ASP A 162 -52.76 -45.14 15.12
N GLU A 163 -53.74 -44.88 14.25
CA GLU A 163 -53.48 -44.32 12.91
C GLU A 163 -53.04 -42.85 12.99
N GLU A 164 -53.76 -42.03 13.77
CA GLU A 164 -53.38 -40.64 14.02
C GLU A 164 -51.98 -40.53 14.68
N TYR A 165 -51.66 -41.45 15.58
CA TYR A 165 -50.33 -41.55 16.18
C TYR A 165 -49.25 -41.88 15.15
N ARG A 166 -49.49 -42.84 14.24
CA ARG A 166 -48.55 -43.20 13.17
C ARG A 166 -48.30 -42.03 12.23
N GLU A 167 -49.36 -41.34 11.80
CA GLU A 167 -49.22 -40.15 10.96
C GLU A 167 -48.41 -39.05 11.63
N ALA A 168 -48.71 -38.76 12.91
CA ALA A 168 -47.97 -37.77 13.69
C ALA A 168 -46.48 -38.13 13.80
N ARG A 169 -46.17 -39.39 14.06
CA ARG A 169 -44.79 -39.88 14.16
C ARG A 169 -44.05 -39.79 12.83
N VAL A 170 -44.70 -40.12 11.71
CA VAL A 170 -44.11 -39.94 10.37
C VAL A 170 -43.85 -38.46 10.07
N ARG A 171 -44.78 -37.56 10.43
CA ARG A 171 -44.59 -36.11 10.29
C ARG A 171 -43.41 -35.61 11.12
N GLN A 172 -43.30 -36.04 12.38
CA GLN A 172 -42.19 -35.69 13.27
C GLN A 172 -40.84 -36.12 12.69
N ILE A 173 -40.74 -37.36 12.20
CA ILE A 173 -39.50 -37.88 11.59
C ILE A 173 -39.09 -37.04 10.37
N ARG A 174 -40.04 -36.64 9.53
CA ARG A 174 -39.76 -35.76 8.38
C ARG A 174 -39.23 -34.40 8.82
N GLN A 175 -39.90 -33.75 9.77
CA GLN A 175 -39.47 -32.45 10.30
C GLN A 175 -38.08 -32.52 10.95
N LEU A 176 -37.78 -33.58 11.70
CA LEU A 176 -36.46 -33.78 12.31
C LEU A 176 -35.38 -34.07 11.25
N ALA A 177 -35.69 -34.78 10.17
CA ALA A 177 -34.77 -35.03 9.07
C ALA A 177 -34.45 -33.75 8.28
N GLU A 178 -35.45 -32.92 8.01
CA GLU A 178 -35.29 -31.60 7.39
C GLU A 178 -34.41 -30.71 8.26
N LEU A 179 -34.71 -30.60 9.57
CA LEU A 179 -33.88 -29.82 10.50
C LEU A 179 -32.44 -30.31 10.58
N ARG A 180 -32.21 -31.63 10.55
CA ARG A 180 -30.85 -32.20 10.59
C ARG A 180 -30.03 -31.78 9.38
N THR A 181 -30.66 -31.69 8.21
CA THR A 181 -30.00 -31.26 6.96
C THR A 181 -29.57 -29.80 7.09
N VAL A 182 -30.50 -28.93 7.48
CA VAL A 182 -30.22 -27.50 7.71
C VAL A 182 -29.15 -27.29 8.79
N GLU A 183 -29.22 -28.04 9.90
CA GLU A 183 -28.21 -27.97 10.97
C GLU A 183 -26.81 -28.32 10.47
N SER A 184 -26.69 -29.32 9.59
CA SER A 184 -25.42 -29.77 9.05
C SER A 184 -24.83 -28.74 8.08
N ASP A 185 -25.66 -28.14 7.24
CA ASP A 185 -25.23 -27.07 6.32
C ASP A 185 -24.78 -25.82 7.08
N VAL A 186 -25.52 -25.40 8.11
CA VAL A 186 -25.14 -24.27 8.96
C VAL A 186 -23.83 -24.55 9.70
N LYS A 187 -23.64 -25.75 10.24
CA LYS A 187 -22.37 -26.15 10.90
C LYS A 187 -21.19 -26.09 9.94
N ARG A 188 -21.35 -26.61 8.72
CA ARG A 188 -20.30 -26.53 7.69
C ARG A 188 -19.94 -25.08 7.40
N ARG A 189 -20.95 -24.23 7.16
CA ARG A 189 -20.74 -22.82 6.85
C ARG A 189 -20.08 -22.04 7.99
N LEU A 190 -20.48 -22.29 9.24
CA LEU A 190 -19.83 -21.72 10.42
C LEU A 190 -18.35 -22.11 10.51
N GLY A 191 -17.99 -23.34 10.13
CA GLY A 191 -16.62 -23.81 10.05
C GLY A 191 -15.80 -23.05 9.00
N GLU A 192 -16.30 -22.95 7.78
CA GLU A 192 -15.69 -22.18 6.69
C GLU A 192 -15.43 -20.72 7.09
N LEU A 193 -16.42 -20.07 7.71
CA LEU A 193 -16.30 -18.68 8.15
C LEU A 193 -15.26 -18.51 9.26
N LEU A 194 -15.14 -19.47 10.18
CA LEU A 194 -14.11 -19.44 11.22
C LEU A 194 -12.69 -19.58 10.63
N GLU A 195 -12.53 -20.34 9.56
CA GLU A 195 -11.24 -20.44 8.85
C GLU A 195 -10.85 -19.09 8.24
N ILE A 196 -11.80 -18.40 7.59
CA ILE A 196 -11.58 -17.05 7.03
C ILE A 196 -11.23 -16.04 8.13
N ILE A 197 -11.95 -16.07 9.26
CA ILE A 197 -11.71 -15.15 10.38
C ILE A 197 -10.32 -15.37 11.01
N ARG A 198 -9.87 -16.63 11.10
CA ARG A 198 -8.60 -17.01 11.74
C ARG A 198 -7.36 -16.82 10.85
N SER A 199 -7.54 -16.87 9.52
CA SER A 199 -6.46 -16.74 8.53
C SER A 199 -6.13 -15.27 8.33
#